data_AF-A0A8T4WMW4-F1
#
_entry.id   AF-A0A8T4WMW4-F1
#
_cell.length_a   1.000
_cell.length_b   1.000
_cell.length_c   1.000
_cell.angle_alpha   90.00
_cell.angle_beta   90.00
_cell.angle_gamma   90.00
#
_symmetry.space_group_name_H-M   'P 1'
#
loop_
_entity.id
_entity.type
_entity.pdbx_description
1 polymer ?
#
loop_
_entity_poly.entity_id
_entity_poly.type
_entity_poly.pdbx_seq_one_letter_code
_entity_poly.pdbx_strand_id
1 'polypeptide(L)'
;MNKFRTLDSLRKRVAKVRYYEPLWRYYRLVQYVPAALGIYGLGLVDIPPDIVFGKLVAGESKESLKRCILRNWRKQIRKGGTTINFEVERHVDNPEILQYTEQILKLREQEMERVVVYTGGSNVNLKGLWLTAWGYKVLSALGFSTSCSRKEFDLVETALNKIGVSVKTSTDTEASNAWGKFLHQNDYPLNMSTGLANCIWNVVERQNQSSL
;
A
#
# COMPACT_ATOMS: atom_id res chain seq x y z
N MET A 1 10.64 -13.87 -13.82
CA MET A 1 10.86 -12.57 -14.51
C MET A 1 9.57 -11.74 -14.46
N ASN A 2 9.61 -10.50 -13.98
CA ASN A 2 8.39 -9.70 -13.77
C ASN A 2 7.78 -9.31 -15.15
N LYS A 3 6.58 -9.80 -15.48
CA LYS A 3 5.97 -9.70 -16.83
C LYS A 3 5.51 -8.28 -17.23
N PHE A 4 5.69 -7.30 -16.36
CA PHE A 4 5.15 -5.93 -16.49
C PHE A 4 6.24 -4.84 -16.51
N ARG A 5 7.40 -5.12 -17.12
CA ARG A 5 8.52 -4.17 -17.15
C ARG A 5 8.38 -3.04 -18.17
N THR A 6 7.50 -3.17 -19.17
CA THR A 6 7.35 -2.19 -20.26
C THR A 6 5.92 -1.66 -20.36
N LEU A 7 5.76 -0.43 -20.85
CA LEU A 7 4.43 0.14 -21.09
C LEU A 7 3.60 -0.70 -22.07
N ASP A 8 4.22 -1.26 -23.11
CA ASP A 8 3.50 -2.09 -24.08
C ASP A 8 2.98 -3.40 -23.47
N SER A 9 3.74 -4.00 -22.54
CA SER A 9 3.27 -5.17 -21.80
C SER A 9 2.07 -4.83 -20.90
N LEU A 10 2.08 -3.65 -20.28
CA LEU A 10 0.99 -3.15 -19.46
C LEU A 10 -0.25 -2.82 -20.30
N ARG A 11 -0.09 -2.14 -21.44
CA ARG A 11 -1.18 -1.85 -22.38
C ARG A 11 -1.86 -3.14 -22.86
N LYS A 12 -1.08 -4.12 -23.31
CA LYS A 12 -1.58 -5.45 -23.70
C LYS A 12 -2.30 -6.15 -22.56
N ARG A 13 -1.83 -5.99 -21.31
CA ARG A 13 -2.49 -6.59 -20.15
C ARG A 13 -3.79 -5.89 -19.83
N VAL A 14 -3.80 -4.56 -19.76
CA VAL A 14 -5.00 -3.74 -19.49
C VAL A 14 -6.09 -4.06 -20.51
N ALA A 15 -5.75 -4.17 -21.79
CA ALA A 15 -6.70 -4.57 -22.84
C ALA A 15 -7.30 -5.98 -22.65
N LYS A 16 -6.64 -6.86 -21.88
CA LYS A 16 -7.10 -8.23 -21.57
C LYS A 16 -7.82 -8.35 -20.23
N VAL A 17 -7.73 -7.34 -19.36
CA VAL A 17 -8.47 -7.34 -18.10
C VAL A 17 -9.94 -7.20 -18.44
N ARG A 18 -10.74 -8.18 -18.02
CA ARG A 18 -12.18 -8.19 -18.28
C ARG A 18 -12.88 -7.26 -17.30
N TYR A 19 -13.93 -6.56 -17.75
CA TYR A 19 -14.75 -5.66 -16.92
C TYR A 19 -15.29 -6.29 -15.62
N TYR A 20 -15.32 -7.62 -15.51
CA TYR A 20 -15.81 -8.37 -14.34
C TYR A 20 -14.72 -8.82 -13.36
N GLU A 21 -13.46 -8.41 -13.55
CA GLU A 21 -12.41 -8.72 -12.59
C GLU A 21 -12.64 -7.99 -11.25
N PRO A 22 -12.17 -8.53 -10.11
CA PRO A 22 -12.23 -7.80 -8.84
C PRO A 22 -11.40 -6.51 -8.87
N LEU A 23 -11.92 -5.43 -8.27
CA LEU A 23 -11.31 -4.08 -8.27
C LEU A 23 -9.84 -4.07 -7.85
N TRP A 24 -9.47 -4.90 -6.88
CA TRP A 24 -8.09 -4.99 -6.38
C TRP A 24 -7.07 -5.40 -7.47
N ARG A 25 -7.48 -6.16 -8.49
CA ARG A 25 -6.60 -6.54 -9.61
C ARG A 25 -6.23 -5.35 -10.48
N TYR A 26 -7.15 -4.39 -10.62
CA TYR A 26 -6.91 -3.15 -11.35
C TYR A 26 -5.90 -2.28 -10.59
N TYR A 27 -6.11 -2.09 -9.28
CA TYR A 27 -5.15 -1.39 -8.43
C TYR A 27 -3.77 -2.04 -8.47
N ARG A 28 -3.70 -3.37 -8.43
CA ARG A 28 -2.42 -4.09 -8.57
C ARG A 28 -1.70 -3.78 -9.89
N LEU A 29 -2.45 -3.69 -11.00
CA LEU A 29 -1.86 -3.34 -12.29
C LEU A 29 -1.38 -1.89 -12.33
N VAL A 30 -2.11 -0.97 -11.72
CA VAL A 30 -1.67 0.43 -11.54
C VAL A 30 -0.32 0.50 -10.85
N GLN A 31 -0.07 -0.34 -9.83
CA GLN A 31 1.20 -0.34 -9.09
C GLN A 31 2.42 -0.73 -9.94
N TYR A 32 2.25 -1.38 -11.09
CA TYR A 32 3.36 -1.67 -12.01
C TYR A 32 3.71 -0.51 -12.94
N VAL A 33 2.82 0.48 -13.09
CA VAL A 33 3.01 1.61 -14.01
C VAL A 33 4.22 2.48 -13.61
N PRO A 34 4.42 2.89 -12.34
CA PRO A 34 5.61 3.67 -11.97
C PRO A 34 6.93 3.01 -12.37
N ALA A 35 7.05 1.69 -12.17
CA ALA A 35 8.25 0.95 -12.55
C ALA A 35 8.47 0.97 -14.08
N ALA A 36 7.43 0.75 -14.88
CA ALA A 36 7.52 0.82 -16.34
C ALA A 36 7.85 2.23 -16.88
N LEU A 37 7.60 3.27 -16.08
CA LEU A 37 7.92 4.66 -16.39
C LEU A 37 9.32 5.08 -15.93
N GLY A 38 10.05 4.23 -15.21
CA GLY A 38 11.35 4.56 -14.63
C GLY A 38 11.25 5.52 -13.45
N ILE A 39 10.12 5.53 -12.73
CA ILE A 39 9.93 6.25 -11.47
C ILE A 39 9.63 5.24 -10.36
N TYR A 40 10.49 4.24 -10.26
CA TYR A 40 10.43 3.23 -9.21
C TYR A 40 10.73 3.85 -7.83
N GLY A 41 10.22 3.26 -6.75
CA GLY A 41 10.44 3.76 -5.39
C GLY A 41 9.50 4.89 -4.94
N LEU A 42 8.50 5.28 -5.74
CA LEU A 42 7.45 6.24 -5.33
C LEU A 42 6.52 5.69 -4.24
N GLY A 43 6.65 4.41 -3.89
CA GLY A 43 5.70 3.70 -3.06
C GLY A 43 4.40 3.36 -3.80
N LEU A 44 3.40 2.98 -3.02
CA LEU A 44 2.08 2.70 -3.55
C LEU A 44 1.40 4.00 -3.99
N VAL A 45 0.86 3.98 -5.21
CA VAL A 45 0.13 5.11 -5.78
C VAL A 45 -1.37 4.84 -5.71
N ASP A 46 -2.07 5.69 -5.00
CA ASP A 46 -3.52 5.61 -4.81
C ASP A 46 -4.23 6.43 -5.88
N ILE A 47 -4.28 5.86 -7.08
CA ILE A 47 -4.88 6.47 -8.26
C ILE A 47 -6.01 5.57 -8.72
N PRO A 48 -7.24 6.12 -8.91
CA PRO A 48 -8.33 5.40 -9.55
C PRO A 48 -7.86 4.73 -10.85
N PRO A 49 -8.08 3.40 -11.01
CA PRO A 49 -7.52 2.68 -12.15
C PRO A 49 -8.00 3.18 -13.51
N ASP A 50 -9.23 3.68 -13.61
CA ASP A 50 -9.81 4.28 -14.81
C ASP A 50 -8.98 5.46 -15.34
N ILE A 51 -8.44 6.30 -14.45
CA ILE A 51 -7.57 7.42 -14.83
C ILE A 51 -6.30 6.91 -15.52
N VAL A 52 -5.67 5.87 -14.97
CA VAL A 52 -4.42 5.33 -15.51
C VAL A 52 -4.69 4.48 -16.75
N PHE A 53 -5.76 3.69 -16.73
CA PHE A 53 -6.10 2.77 -17.80
C PHE A 53 -6.61 3.52 -19.03
N GLY A 54 -7.41 4.58 -18.85
CA GLY A 54 -7.83 5.45 -19.94
C GLY A 54 -6.64 6.00 -20.72
N LYS A 55 -5.58 6.43 -20.01
CA LYS A 55 -4.34 6.92 -20.63
C LYS A 55 -3.53 5.81 -21.32
N LEU A 56 -3.46 4.63 -20.72
CA LEU A 56 -2.79 3.48 -21.32
C LEU A 56 -3.49 3.04 -22.61
N VAL A 57 -4.83 2.96 -22.60
CA VAL A 57 -5.66 2.58 -23.76
C VAL A 57 -5.60 3.64 -24.85
N ALA A 58 -5.62 4.93 -24.49
CA ALA A 58 -5.45 6.03 -25.44
C ALA A 58 -4.04 6.11 -26.06
N GLY A 59 -3.11 5.24 -25.66
CA GLY A 59 -1.76 5.23 -26.21
C GLY A 59 -0.93 6.45 -25.83
N GLU A 60 -1.23 7.12 -24.70
CA GLU A 60 -0.50 8.32 -24.28
C GLU A 60 1.00 8.05 -24.16
N SER A 61 1.80 9.10 -24.41
CA SER A 61 3.26 9.03 -24.31
C SER A 61 3.73 8.72 -22.89
N LYS A 62 4.94 8.17 -22.78
CA LYS A 62 5.59 7.87 -21.50
C LYS A 62 5.65 9.11 -20.60
N GLU A 63 5.98 10.25 -21.16
CA GLU A 63 6.11 11.54 -20.47
C GLU A 63 4.75 12.04 -19.97
N SER A 64 3.69 11.90 -20.77
CA SER A 64 2.34 12.27 -20.35
C SER A 64 1.86 11.41 -19.17
N LEU A 65 2.04 10.08 -19.26
CA LEU A 65 1.66 9.17 -18.20
C LEU A 65 2.50 9.40 -16.93
N LYS A 66 3.81 9.63 -17.07
CA LYS A 66 4.71 9.99 -15.96
C LYS A 66 4.26 11.26 -15.25
N ARG A 67 3.93 12.33 -15.98
CA ARG A 67 3.35 13.55 -15.39
C ARG A 67 2.03 13.28 -14.67
N CYS A 68 1.17 12.42 -15.23
CA CYS A 68 -0.08 12.05 -14.59
C CYS A 68 0.14 11.31 -13.26
N ILE A 69 1.03 10.32 -13.22
CA ILE A 69 1.37 9.58 -12.00
C ILE A 69 1.95 10.53 -10.96
N LEU A 70 2.97 11.31 -11.31
CA LEU A 70 3.62 12.24 -10.37
C LEU A 70 2.65 13.28 -9.82
N ARG A 71 1.77 13.84 -10.65
CA ARG A 71 0.75 14.80 -10.22
C ARG A 71 -0.20 14.18 -9.19
N ASN A 72 -0.67 12.94 -9.41
CA ASN A 72 -1.57 12.29 -8.46
C ASN A 72 -0.84 11.85 -7.19
N TRP A 73 0.39 11.35 -7.29
CA TRP A 73 1.23 11.04 -6.14
C TRP A 73 1.47 12.26 -5.24
N ARG A 74 1.78 13.44 -5.81
CA ARG A 74 1.89 14.68 -5.02
C ARG A 74 0.60 15.06 -4.32
N LYS A 75 -0.54 14.87 -4.98
CA LYS A 75 -1.86 15.11 -4.37
C LYS A 75 -2.10 14.15 -3.21
N GLN A 76 -1.74 12.87 -3.36
CA GLN A 76 -1.80 11.86 -2.29
C GLN A 76 -0.98 12.31 -1.09
N ILE A 77 0.31 12.64 -1.26
CA ILE A 77 1.16 13.08 -0.14
C ILE A 77 0.61 14.34 0.53
N ARG A 78 0.21 15.36 -0.24
CA ARG A 78 -0.37 16.61 0.30
C ARG A 78 -1.67 16.40 1.08
N LYS A 79 -2.43 15.35 0.78
CA LYS A 79 -3.69 15.00 1.46
C LYS A 79 -3.51 14.02 2.62
N GLY A 80 -2.27 13.69 2.99
CA GLY A 80 -1.98 12.68 4.00
C GLY A 80 -2.41 11.28 3.57
N GLY A 81 -2.19 10.94 2.30
CA GLY A 81 -2.37 9.59 1.78
C GLY A 81 -1.18 8.69 2.10
N THR A 82 -1.20 7.48 1.54
CA THR A 82 -0.23 6.43 1.89
C THR A 82 1.23 6.73 1.56
N THR A 83 2.14 6.29 2.42
CA THR A 83 3.59 6.36 2.20
C THR A 83 4.27 4.99 2.11
N ILE A 84 3.46 3.93 2.02
CA ILE A 84 3.91 2.53 1.94
C ILE A 84 4.85 2.36 0.73
N ASN A 85 5.98 1.69 0.94
CA ASN A 85 7.02 1.42 -0.06
C ASN A 85 7.67 2.65 -0.69
N PHE A 86 7.49 3.85 -0.16
CA PHE A 86 8.29 5.00 -0.60
C PHE A 86 9.75 4.84 -0.14
N GLU A 87 10.70 4.91 -1.06
CA GLU A 87 12.13 4.70 -0.80
C GLU A 87 12.88 6.01 -1.07
N VAL A 88 13.20 6.77 -0.02
CA VAL A 88 13.85 8.10 -0.10
C VAL A 88 15.15 8.01 -0.90
N GLU A 89 15.93 6.95 -0.62
CA GLU A 89 17.26 6.69 -1.17
C GLU A 89 17.24 6.53 -2.69
N ARG A 90 16.09 6.16 -3.27
CA ARG A 90 15.94 6.00 -4.72
C ARG A 90 15.69 7.29 -5.47
N HIS A 91 15.44 8.39 -4.75
CA HIS A 91 15.10 9.68 -5.34
C HIS A 91 16.11 10.78 -5.02
N VAL A 92 17.30 10.44 -4.56
CA VAL A 92 18.37 11.40 -4.22
C VAL A 92 18.73 12.35 -5.38
N ASP A 93 18.58 11.89 -6.63
CA ASP A 93 18.82 12.70 -7.83
C ASP A 93 17.56 13.38 -8.39
N ASN A 94 16.44 13.33 -7.65
CA ASN A 94 15.17 13.92 -8.05
C ASN A 94 14.68 14.97 -7.03
N PRO A 95 15.13 16.23 -7.16
CA PRO A 95 14.76 17.32 -6.26
C PRO A 95 13.24 17.50 -6.11
N GLU A 96 12.49 17.23 -7.18
CA GLU A 96 11.04 17.38 -7.20
C GLU A 96 10.32 16.38 -6.28
N ILE A 97 10.91 15.21 -6.05
CA ILE A 97 10.41 14.20 -5.11
C ILE A 97 10.99 14.44 -3.72
N LEU A 98 12.27 14.77 -3.62
CA LEU A 98 12.96 14.95 -2.32
C LEU A 98 12.35 16.02 -1.44
N GLN A 99 11.80 17.09 -2.01
CA GLN A 99 11.11 18.14 -1.26
C GLN A 99 9.95 17.63 -0.37
N TYR A 100 9.45 16.41 -0.62
CA TYR A 100 8.37 15.80 0.16
C TYR A 100 8.87 14.89 1.30
N THR A 101 10.19 14.70 1.45
CA THR A 101 10.75 13.70 2.38
C THR A 101 10.32 13.95 3.82
N GLU A 102 10.45 15.19 4.32
CA GLU A 102 10.02 15.53 5.68
C GLU A 102 8.52 15.30 5.90
N GLN A 103 7.69 15.66 4.91
CA GLN A 103 6.25 15.41 4.96
C GLN A 103 5.95 13.91 5.02
N ILE A 104 6.65 13.10 4.23
CA ILE A 104 6.48 11.65 4.21
C ILE A 104 6.88 11.01 5.54
N LEU A 105 7.97 11.45 6.16
CA LEU A 105 8.39 10.96 7.48
C LEU A 105 7.33 11.26 8.56
N LYS A 106 6.82 12.49 8.59
CA LYS A 106 5.72 12.88 9.50
C LYS A 106 4.45 12.05 9.27
N LEU A 107 4.11 11.76 8.01
CA LEU A 107 2.97 10.90 7.70
C LEU A 107 3.16 9.47 8.24
N ARG A 108 4.37 8.90 8.16
CA ARG A 108 4.68 7.57 8.72
C ARG A 108 4.52 7.48 10.23
N GLU A 109 4.93 8.54 10.93
CA GLU A 109 4.72 8.65 12.37
C GLU A 109 3.21 8.65 12.68
N GLN A 110 2.44 9.49 11.98
CA GLN A 110 0.99 9.58 12.13
C GLN A 110 0.26 8.27 11.80
N GLU A 111 0.74 7.52 10.79
CA GLU A 111 0.22 6.19 10.45
C GLU A 111 0.25 5.26 11.68
N MET A 112 1.38 5.22 12.38
CA MET A 112 1.56 4.36 13.55
C MET A 112 0.89 4.88 14.81
N GLU A 113 0.78 6.19 14.99
CA GLU A 113 0.02 6.76 16.11
C GLU A 113 -1.45 6.39 16.05
N ARG A 114 -2.00 6.22 14.85
CA ARG A 114 -3.42 5.92 14.60
C ARG A 114 -3.73 4.43 14.56
N VAL A 115 -2.76 3.58 14.19
CA VAL A 115 -3.03 2.16 14.06
C VAL A 115 -3.24 1.50 15.42
N VAL A 116 -4.29 0.70 15.52
CA VAL A 116 -4.57 -0.17 16.66
C VAL A 116 -4.61 -1.61 16.15
N VAL A 117 -3.85 -2.48 16.78
CA VAL A 117 -3.83 -3.92 16.51
C VAL A 117 -4.76 -4.62 17.49
N TYR A 118 -5.68 -5.44 16.98
CA TYR A 118 -6.67 -6.12 17.79
C TYR A 118 -6.21 -7.54 18.09
N THR A 119 -6.16 -7.89 19.38
CA THR A 119 -5.57 -9.13 19.89
C THR A 119 -6.60 -10.02 20.57
N GLY A 120 -7.79 -10.17 19.97
CA GLY A 120 -8.90 -10.94 20.53
C GLY A 120 -8.78 -12.46 20.29
N GLY A 121 -8.82 -13.25 21.36
CA GLY A 121 -8.75 -14.72 21.26
C GLY A 121 -7.34 -15.23 20.93
N SER A 122 -7.25 -16.28 20.10
CA SER A 122 -5.96 -16.88 19.69
C SER A 122 -5.30 -16.20 18.49
N ASN A 123 -5.98 -15.24 17.85
CA ASN A 123 -5.54 -14.63 16.60
C ASN A 123 -5.44 -13.10 16.74
N VAL A 124 -4.41 -12.53 16.14
CA VAL A 124 -4.12 -11.09 16.12
C VAL A 124 -4.37 -10.56 14.72
N ASN A 125 -5.17 -9.51 14.59
CA ASN A 125 -5.49 -8.89 13.29
C ASN A 125 -4.43 -7.87 12.89
N LEU A 126 -3.68 -8.16 11.83
CA LEU A 126 -2.58 -7.33 11.33
C LEU A 126 -2.98 -6.42 10.15
N LYS A 127 -4.27 -6.43 9.73
CA LYS A 127 -4.71 -5.67 8.55
C LYS A 127 -4.41 -4.18 8.64
N GLY A 128 -4.66 -3.56 9.79
CA GLY A 128 -4.36 -2.15 10.01
C GLY A 128 -2.86 -1.86 9.89
N LEU A 129 -2.01 -2.74 10.43
CA LEU A 129 -0.57 -2.59 10.40
C LEU A 129 -0.01 -2.72 8.98
N TRP A 130 -0.58 -3.58 8.14
CA TRP A 130 -0.29 -3.66 6.69
C TRP A 130 -0.57 -2.38 5.91
N LEU A 131 -1.38 -1.45 6.45
CA LEU A 131 -1.69 -0.16 5.85
C LEU A 131 -0.79 0.99 6.33
N THR A 132 0.27 0.68 7.07
CA THR A 132 1.29 1.63 7.51
C THR A 132 2.62 1.30 6.84
N ALA A 133 3.50 2.28 6.62
CA ALA A 133 4.76 2.05 5.94
C ALA A 133 5.72 1.18 6.76
N TRP A 134 5.82 1.43 8.07
CA TRP A 134 6.67 0.63 8.95
C TRP A 134 6.07 -0.75 9.22
N GLY A 135 4.76 -0.83 9.45
CA GLY A 135 4.07 -2.11 9.59
C GLY A 135 4.19 -2.98 8.33
N TYR A 136 3.93 -2.43 7.14
CA TYR A 136 4.15 -3.14 5.87
C TYR A 136 5.57 -3.69 5.75
N LYS A 137 6.59 -2.86 6.05
CA LYS A 137 8.00 -3.26 5.96
C LYS A 137 8.34 -4.39 6.92
N VAL A 138 7.95 -4.26 8.19
CA VAL A 138 8.23 -5.28 9.23
C VAL A 138 7.49 -6.58 8.92
N LEU A 139 6.19 -6.51 8.60
CA LEU A 139 5.38 -7.71 8.32
C LEU A 139 5.85 -8.45 7.07
N SER A 140 6.24 -7.70 6.01
CA SER A 140 6.84 -8.30 4.80
C SER A 140 8.16 -9.00 5.11
N ALA A 141 9.02 -8.40 5.95
CA ALA A 141 10.31 -8.97 6.32
C ALA A 141 10.18 -10.24 7.18
N LEU A 142 9.14 -10.31 8.03
CA LEU A 142 8.84 -11.47 8.87
C LEU A 142 8.02 -12.55 8.15
N GLY A 143 7.50 -12.28 6.95
CA GLY A 143 6.69 -13.24 6.19
C GLY A 143 5.30 -13.49 6.79
N PHE A 144 4.75 -12.52 7.54
CA PHE A 144 3.43 -12.68 8.15
C PHE A 144 2.29 -12.41 7.18
N SER A 145 1.10 -12.93 7.52
CA SER A 145 -0.14 -12.68 6.77
C SER A 145 -0.90 -11.50 7.35
N THR A 146 -2.19 -11.38 7.00
CA THR A 146 -3.11 -10.40 7.58
C THR A 146 -3.54 -10.74 9.01
N SER A 147 -3.13 -11.89 9.53
CA SER A 147 -3.31 -12.28 10.92
C SER A 147 -2.20 -13.22 11.38
N CYS A 148 -1.97 -13.30 12.69
CA CYS A 148 -0.97 -14.20 13.31
C CYS A 148 -1.36 -14.59 14.75
N SER A 149 -0.70 -15.59 15.32
CA SER A 149 -0.86 -15.93 16.73
C SER A 149 -0.27 -14.85 17.65
N ARG A 150 -0.67 -14.86 18.94
CA ARG A 150 -0.11 -13.91 19.92
C ARG A 150 1.42 -14.00 20.04
N LYS A 151 1.97 -15.22 20.05
CA LYS A 151 3.42 -15.44 20.12
C LYS A 151 4.16 -14.87 18.91
N GLU A 152 3.58 -14.99 17.72
CA GLU A 152 4.14 -14.39 16.50
C GLU A 152 4.03 -12.86 16.54
N PHE A 153 2.96 -12.33 17.11
CA PHE A 153 2.80 -10.88 17.28
C PHE A 153 3.88 -10.27 18.17
N ASP A 154 4.34 -10.96 19.22
CA ASP A 154 5.44 -10.49 20.07
C ASP A 154 6.75 -10.25 19.25
N LEU A 155 6.95 -11.00 18.15
CA LEU A 155 8.06 -10.78 17.22
C LEU A 155 7.87 -9.49 16.40
N VAL A 156 6.63 -9.17 16.03
CA VAL A 156 6.28 -7.91 15.35
C VAL A 156 6.54 -6.72 16.27
N GLU A 157 6.07 -6.77 17.52
CA GLU A 157 6.29 -5.73 18.51
C GLU A 157 7.79 -5.52 18.77
N THR A 158 8.54 -6.61 18.93
CA THR A 158 10.00 -6.54 19.08
C THR A 158 10.68 -5.88 17.88
N ALA A 159 10.26 -6.23 16.66
CA ALA A 159 10.84 -5.66 15.43
C ALA A 159 10.50 -4.17 15.27
N LEU A 160 9.28 -3.75 15.59
CA LEU A 160 8.88 -2.34 15.59
C LEU A 160 9.63 -1.54 16.67
N ASN A 161 9.73 -2.08 17.89
CA ASN A 161 10.44 -1.42 18.99
C ASN A 161 11.94 -1.21 18.66
N LYS A 162 12.58 -2.15 17.94
CA LYS A 162 13.96 -2.01 17.47
C LYS A 162 14.18 -0.84 16.51
N ILE A 163 13.13 -0.37 15.83
CA ILE A 163 13.18 0.81 14.96
C ILE A 163 12.57 2.05 15.63
N GLY A 164 12.35 2.00 16.96
CA GLY A 164 11.83 3.12 17.74
C GLY A 164 10.32 3.36 17.60
N VAL A 165 9.57 2.36 17.14
CA VAL A 165 8.13 2.48 16.86
C VAL A 165 7.36 1.56 17.79
N SER A 166 6.39 2.11 18.52
CA SER A 166 5.44 1.31 19.31
C SER A 166 4.11 1.13 18.56
N VAL A 167 3.39 0.07 18.89
CA VAL A 167 2.06 -0.22 18.32
C VAL A 167 1.02 -0.28 19.44
N LYS A 168 -0.11 0.38 19.23
CA LYS A 168 -1.23 0.31 20.19
C LYS A 168 -1.96 -1.01 20.00
N THR A 169 -2.31 -1.68 21.10
CA THR A 169 -3.10 -2.91 21.06
C THR A 169 -4.44 -2.74 21.78
N SER A 170 -5.48 -3.41 21.30
CA SER A 170 -6.79 -3.48 21.98
C SER A 170 -7.33 -4.90 21.99
N THR A 171 -7.99 -5.28 23.10
CA THR A 171 -8.71 -6.56 23.24
C THR A 171 -10.20 -6.44 22.90
N ASP A 172 -10.66 -5.25 22.52
CA ASP A 172 -12.07 -4.99 22.19
C ASP A 172 -12.49 -5.79 20.94
N THR A 173 -13.23 -6.87 21.18
CA THR A 173 -13.74 -7.79 20.16
C THR A 173 -14.88 -7.18 19.35
N GLU A 174 -15.66 -6.25 19.92
CA GLU A 174 -16.70 -5.52 19.18
C GLU A 174 -16.05 -4.59 18.15
N ALA A 175 -14.96 -3.92 18.52
CA ALA A 175 -14.16 -3.12 17.60
C ALA A 175 -13.48 -3.99 16.52
N SER A 176 -13.00 -5.20 16.85
CA SER A 176 -12.45 -6.15 15.88
C SER A 176 -13.48 -6.57 14.81
N ASN A 177 -14.72 -6.81 15.21
CA ASN A 177 -15.82 -7.09 14.29
C ASN A 177 -16.28 -5.81 13.55
N ALA A 178 -16.19 -4.67 14.24
CA ALA A 178 -16.44 -3.36 13.67
C ALA A 178 -15.35 -2.92 12.70
N TRP A 179 -14.18 -3.56 12.57
CA TRP A 179 -13.29 -3.29 11.43
C TRP A 179 -14.00 -3.53 10.10
N GLY A 180 -14.88 -4.52 10.02
CA GLY A 180 -15.79 -4.69 8.88
C GLY A 180 -16.72 -3.50 8.66
N LYS A 181 -17.10 -2.78 9.73
CA LYS A 181 -17.94 -1.56 9.70
C LYS A 181 -17.12 -0.26 9.52
N PHE A 182 -15.89 -0.17 10.05
CA PHE A 182 -14.95 0.94 9.93
C PHE A 182 -14.50 1.13 8.47
N LEU A 183 -14.45 0.05 7.68
CA LEU A 183 -14.28 0.10 6.23
C LEU A 183 -15.33 0.96 5.52
N HIS A 184 -16.49 1.22 6.15
CA HIS A 184 -17.55 2.07 5.61
C HIS A 184 -17.46 3.54 6.06
N GLN A 185 -16.61 3.90 7.03
CA GLN A 185 -16.58 5.23 7.63
C GLN A 185 -15.36 6.10 7.26
N ASN A 186 -14.54 5.71 6.28
CA ASN A 186 -13.35 6.47 5.80
C ASN A 186 -12.20 6.65 6.81
N ASP A 187 -12.25 6.04 7.99
CA ASP A 187 -11.19 6.14 9.01
C ASP A 187 -10.10 5.07 8.83
N TYR A 188 -9.52 4.97 7.64
CA TYR A 188 -8.20 4.34 7.54
C TYR A 188 -7.19 5.23 8.29
N PRO A 189 -6.07 4.68 8.80
CA PRO A 189 -5.02 5.50 9.41
C PRO A 189 -4.53 6.65 8.49
N LEU A 190 -4.83 6.57 7.19
CA LEU A 190 -4.56 7.57 6.17
C LEU A 190 -5.73 7.76 5.21
N ASN A 191 -5.64 8.82 4.40
CA ASN A 191 -6.53 9.06 3.27
C ASN A 191 -6.21 8.08 2.10
N MET A 192 -6.44 6.78 2.32
CA MET A 192 -6.26 5.69 1.37
C MET A 192 -7.62 5.18 0.88
N SER A 193 -7.74 4.91 -0.42
CA SER A 193 -8.92 4.30 -1.00
C SER A 193 -9.08 2.84 -0.53
N THR A 194 -10.33 2.45 -0.31
CA THR A 194 -10.70 1.04 -0.04
C THR A 194 -10.22 0.10 -1.14
N GLY A 195 -10.12 0.59 -2.39
CA GLY A 195 -9.60 -0.19 -3.51
C GLY A 195 -8.13 -0.56 -3.35
N LEU A 196 -7.29 0.40 -2.92
CA LEU A 196 -5.87 0.14 -2.66
C LEU A 196 -5.66 -0.70 -1.40
N ALA A 197 -6.39 -0.43 -0.32
CA ALA A 197 -6.32 -1.23 0.92
C ALA A 197 -6.64 -2.72 0.64
N ASN A 198 -7.74 -2.97 -0.09
CA ASN A 198 -8.11 -4.32 -0.51
C ASN A 198 -7.06 -4.96 -1.43
N CYS A 199 -6.40 -4.18 -2.28
CA CYS A 199 -5.27 -4.65 -3.08
C CYS A 199 -4.11 -5.14 -2.22
N ILE A 200 -3.73 -4.41 -1.17
CA ILE A 200 -2.65 -4.81 -0.27
C ILE A 200 -3.00 -6.15 0.39
N TRP A 201 -4.15 -6.25 1.04
CA TRP A 201 -4.55 -7.48 1.75
C TRP A 201 -4.69 -8.69 0.82
N ASN A 202 -5.35 -8.53 -0.34
CA ASN A 202 -5.51 -9.64 -1.29
C ASN A 202 -4.17 -10.12 -1.86
N VAL A 203 -3.19 -9.23 -2.03
CA VAL A 203 -1.86 -9.61 -2.51
C VAL A 203 -1.14 -10.44 -1.45
N VAL A 204 -1.12 -9.97 -0.19
CA VAL A 204 -0.47 -10.65 0.93
C VAL A 204 -1.10 -12.02 1.19
N GLU A 205 -2.42 -12.10 1.29
CA GLU A 205 -3.13 -13.35 1.56
C GLU A 205 -2.87 -14.41 0.48
N ARG A 206 -2.77 -13.99 -0.79
CA ARG A 206 -2.46 -14.91 -1.91
C ARG A 206 -1.00 -15.34 -1.97
N GLN A 207 -0.07 -14.47 -1.56
CA GLN A 207 1.35 -14.84 -1.51
C GLN A 207 1.57 -15.99 -0.52
N ASN A 208 0.92 -15.92 0.64
CA ASN A 208 1.02 -16.96 1.67
C ASN A 208 0.31 -18.27 1.30
N GLN A 209 -0.72 -18.23 0.46
CA GLN A 209 -1.36 -19.45 -0.08
C GLN A 209 -0.51 -20.16 -1.14
N SER A 210 0.40 -19.45 -1.82
CA SER A 210 1.22 -20.03 -2.89
C SER A 210 2.55 -20.60 -2.39
N SER A 211 2.86 -20.40 -1.10
CA SER A 211 4.05 -20.92 -0.41
C SER A 211 3.80 -22.19 0.40
N LEU A 212 2.56 -22.68 0.40
CA LEU A 212 2.13 -23.99 0.90
C LEU A 212 1.98 -24.96 -0.27
#